data_AF-A0A815C7L2-F1
#
_entry.id   AF-A0A815C7L2-F1
#
_cell.length_a   1.000
_cell.length_b   1.000
_cell.length_c   1.000
_cell.angle_alpha   90.00
_cell.angle_beta   90.00
_cell.angle_gamma   90.00
#
_symmetry.space_group_name_H-M   'P 1'
#
loop_
_entity.id
_entity.type
_entity.pdbx_description
1 polymer ?
#
loop_
_entity_poly.entity_id
_entity_poly.type
_entity_poly.pdbx_seq_one_letter_code
_entity_poly.pdbx_strand_id
1 'polypeptide(L)'
;MNRNARKLELNMALRVLPIFNPLNDYHIYHINQSTSSILLHNLIEQSRKTTRFTIDTEDDYYTRRPALIQIEFIQCQSIVLLIEVHHLPQATSVIFWLIRSLVKIILNLSNCIYSWGNGENELNKFISCGLFSSKQLKQINNIDIQKLF
;
A
#
# COMPACT_ATOMS: atom_id res chain seq x y z
N MET A 1 -19.96 36.68 0.59
CA MET A 1 -20.39 35.32 0.15
C MET A 1 -19.97 34.31 1.20
N ASN A 2 -20.94 33.56 1.73
CA ASN A 2 -20.78 32.69 2.90
C ASN A 2 -19.99 31.42 2.50
N ARG A 3 -18.79 31.21 3.06
CA ARG A 3 -17.88 30.08 2.75
C ARG A 3 -18.56 28.71 2.90
N ASN A 4 -19.60 28.63 3.73
CA ASN A 4 -20.42 27.43 3.94
C ASN A 4 -21.39 27.13 2.80
N ALA A 5 -21.90 28.12 2.06
CA ALA A 5 -22.83 27.90 0.95
C ALA A 5 -22.13 27.20 -0.23
N ARG A 6 -20.93 27.68 -0.59
CA ARG A 6 -20.10 27.08 -1.65
C ARG A 6 -19.67 25.65 -1.31
N LYS A 7 -19.39 25.36 -0.03
CA LYS A 7 -19.06 24.00 0.45
C LYS A 7 -20.27 23.06 0.36
N LEU A 8 -21.46 23.57 0.66
CA LEU A 8 -22.73 22.83 0.54
C LEU A 8 -23.05 22.52 -0.92
N GLU A 9 -22.90 23.49 -1.81
CA GLU A 9 -23.08 23.30 -3.26
C GLU A 9 -22.08 22.27 -3.82
N LEU A 10 -20.79 22.36 -3.45
CA LEU A 10 -19.79 21.36 -3.86
C LEU A 10 -20.16 19.96 -3.35
N ASN A 11 -20.54 19.85 -2.07
CA ASN A 11 -20.93 18.57 -1.49
C ASN A 11 -22.20 17.99 -2.15
N MET A 12 -23.16 18.83 -2.55
CA MET A 12 -24.34 18.40 -3.30
C MET A 12 -23.98 17.95 -4.72
N ALA A 13 -23.05 18.63 -5.40
CA ALA A 13 -22.56 18.21 -6.71
C ALA A 13 -21.77 16.89 -6.63
N LEU A 14 -20.99 16.67 -5.57
CA LEU A 14 -20.21 15.45 -5.33
C LEU A 14 -21.05 14.27 -4.81
N ARG A 15 -22.33 14.46 -4.45
CA ARG A 15 -23.25 13.36 -4.12
C ARG A 15 -23.64 12.51 -5.33
N VAL A 16 -23.36 13.00 -6.53
CA VAL A 16 -23.70 12.35 -7.80
C VAL A 16 -22.43 11.94 -8.56
N LEU A 17 -21.35 11.61 -7.83
CA LEU A 17 -20.22 10.98 -8.48
C LEU A 17 -20.68 9.63 -9.06
N PRO A 18 -20.36 9.34 -10.34
CA PRO A 18 -20.68 8.03 -10.90
C PRO A 18 -20.01 6.96 -10.04
N ILE A 19 -20.67 5.80 -9.91
CA ILE A 19 -20.07 4.64 -9.26
C ILE A 19 -18.73 4.39 -9.94
N PHE A 20 -17.66 4.38 -9.15
CA PHE A 20 -16.35 4.05 -9.65
C PHE A 20 -16.38 2.62 -10.17
N ASN A 21 -16.30 2.47 -11.49
CA ASN A 21 -16.09 1.18 -12.12
C ASN A 21 -14.58 1.02 -12.34
N PRO A 22 -13.93 0.07 -11.65
CA PRO A 22 -12.52 -0.17 -11.84
C PRO A 22 -12.27 -0.58 -13.29
N LEU A 23 -11.17 -0.08 -13.87
CA LEU A 23 -10.80 -0.42 -15.25
C LEU A 23 -10.38 -1.89 -15.40
N ASN A 24 -9.92 -2.51 -14.31
CA ASN A 24 -9.45 -3.88 -14.27
C ASN A 24 -10.07 -4.63 -13.10
N ASP A 25 -10.28 -5.94 -13.25
CA ASP A 25 -10.56 -6.83 -12.14
C ASP A 25 -9.35 -6.87 -11.20
N TYR A 26 -9.63 -6.96 -9.90
CA TYR A 26 -8.58 -7.06 -8.88
C TYR A 26 -8.90 -8.11 -7.82
N HIS A 27 -7.84 -8.73 -7.30
CA HIS A 27 -7.92 -9.66 -6.17
C HIS A 27 -7.32 -9.02 -4.93
N ILE A 28 -8.04 -9.11 -3.81
CA ILE A 28 -7.58 -8.59 -2.52
C ILE A 28 -7.04 -9.76 -1.68
N TYR A 29 -5.84 -9.60 -1.12
CA TYR A 29 -5.27 -10.51 -0.13
C TYR A 29 -4.94 -9.79 1.16
N HIS A 30 -5.47 -10.29 2.27
CA HIS A 30 -5.09 -9.88 3.62
C HIS A 30 -3.83 -10.62 4.05
N ILE A 31 -2.79 -9.86 4.39
CA ILE A 31 -1.47 -10.38 4.77
C ILE A 31 -1.26 -10.16 6.27
N ASN A 32 -1.25 -11.25 7.03
CA ASN A 32 -1.11 -11.28 8.48
C ASN A 32 -0.51 -12.63 8.95
N GLN A 33 -0.54 -12.89 10.25
CA GLN A 33 0.02 -14.09 10.87
C GLN A 33 -0.60 -15.41 10.41
N SER A 34 -1.82 -15.38 9.87
CA SER A 34 -2.54 -16.57 9.37
C SER A 34 -2.33 -16.82 7.87
N THR A 35 -1.65 -15.93 7.17
CA THR A 35 -1.38 -16.08 5.73
C THR A 35 -0.51 -17.31 5.48
N SER A 36 -0.95 -18.18 4.57
CA SER A 36 -0.21 -19.40 4.24
C SER A 36 1.09 -19.10 3.51
N SER A 37 2.11 -19.92 3.74
CA SER A 37 3.39 -19.84 3.02
C SER A 37 3.21 -20.02 1.51
N ILE A 38 2.31 -20.92 1.10
CA ILE A 38 1.99 -21.17 -0.33
C ILE A 38 1.50 -19.90 -1.00
N LEU A 39 0.56 -19.18 -0.37
CA LEU A 39 0.07 -17.91 -0.89
C LEU A 39 1.20 -16.87 -0.98
N LEU A 40 2.03 -16.75 0.05
CA LEU A 40 3.15 -15.81 0.05
C LEU A 40 4.18 -16.12 -1.04
N HIS A 41 4.49 -17.40 -1.30
CA HIS A 41 5.34 -17.79 -2.41
C HIS A 41 4.74 -17.39 -3.76
N ASN A 42 3.44 -17.62 -3.96
CA ASN A 42 2.76 -17.19 -5.18
C ASN A 42 2.81 -15.66 -5.35
N LEU A 43 2.57 -14.90 -4.28
CA LEU A 43 2.65 -13.44 -4.31
C LEU A 43 4.07 -12.92 -4.57
N ILE A 44 5.09 -13.60 -4.06
CA ILE A 44 6.50 -13.31 -4.36
C ILE A 44 6.80 -13.54 -5.84
N GLU A 45 6.30 -14.62 -6.44
CA GLU A 45 6.47 -14.87 -7.87
C GLU A 45 5.74 -13.84 -8.73
N GLN A 46 4.57 -13.38 -8.31
CA GLN A 46 3.87 -12.30 -9.00
C GLN A 46 4.61 -10.97 -8.86
N SER A 47 5.10 -10.62 -7.67
CA SER A 47 5.80 -9.35 -7.44
C SER A 47 7.11 -9.25 -8.23
N ARG A 48 7.79 -10.37 -8.50
CA ARG A 48 8.96 -10.44 -9.38
C ARG A 48 8.66 -10.10 -10.84
N LYS A 49 7.41 -10.31 -11.28
CA LYS A 49 6.96 -10.04 -12.66
C LYS A 49 6.34 -8.63 -12.80
N THR A 50 6.06 -7.97 -11.69
CA THR A 50 5.47 -6.63 -11.64
C THR A 50 6.55 -5.57 -11.43
N THR A 51 6.50 -4.49 -12.20
CA THR A 51 7.47 -3.36 -12.11
C THR A 51 6.83 -2.06 -11.64
N ARG A 52 5.51 -2.04 -11.47
CA ARG A 52 4.73 -0.85 -11.12
C ARG A 52 3.80 -1.17 -9.97
N PHE A 53 3.85 -0.35 -8.93
CA PHE A 53 3.06 -0.55 -7.72
C PHE A 53 2.43 0.75 -7.27
N THR A 54 1.24 0.68 -6.69
CA THR A 54 0.75 1.77 -5.82
C THR A 54 1.01 1.39 -4.38
N ILE A 55 1.29 2.38 -3.53
CA ILE A 55 1.38 2.21 -2.09
C ILE A 55 0.55 3.30 -1.42
N ASP A 56 -0.22 2.88 -0.44
CA ASP A 56 -0.94 3.74 0.49
C ASP A 56 -0.83 3.17 1.91
N THR A 57 -1.06 4.00 2.92
CA THR A 57 -0.95 3.60 4.32
C THR A 57 -2.10 4.16 5.15
N GLU A 58 -2.56 3.36 6.10
CA GLU A 58 -3.59 3.78 7.06
C GLU A 58 -3.05 3.70 8.48
N ASP A 59 -3.35 4.75 9.25
CA ASP A 59 -3.16 4.78 10.70
C ASP A 59 -4.48 4.37 11.38
N ASP A 60 -4.40 3.64 12.49
CA ASP A 60 -5.57 3.36 13.32
C ASP A 60 -6.19 4.68 13.81
N TYR A 61 -7.50 4.83 13.61
CA TYR A 61 -8.19 6.09 13.84
C TYR A 61 -8.07 6.60 15.28
N TYR A 62 -8.09 5.69 16.25
CA TYR A 62 -8.14 6.03 17.67
C TYR A 62 -6.74 6.22 18.27
N THR A 63 -5.82 5.31 17.96
CA THR A 63 -4.47 5.32 18.51
C THR A 63 -3.48 6.13 17.68
N ARG A 64 -3.83 6.47 16.43
CA ARG A 64 -2.96 7.12 15.44
C ARG A 64 -1.66 6.35 15.21
N ARG A 65 -1.72 5.03 15.38
CA ARG A 65 -0.58 4.13 15.16
C ARG A 65 -0.66 3.51 13.78
N PRO A 66 0.48 3.16 13.16
CA PRO A 66 0.51 2.50 11.87
C PRO A 66 -0.30 1.19 11.92
N ALA A 67 -1.29 1.04 11.04
CA ALA A 67 -2.24 -0.09 11.09
C ALA A 67 -2.23 -0.95 9.82
N LEU A 68 -2.15 -0.32 8.64
CA LEU A 68 -2.24 -1.00 7.36
C LEU A 68 -1.26 -0.42 6.36
N ILE A 69 -0.57 -1.29 5.61
CA ILE A 69 0.10 -0.91 4.37
C ILE A 69 -0.69 -1.55 3.23
N GLN A 70 -1.17 -0.73 2.31
CA GLN A 70 -1.87 -1.17 1.11
C GLN A 70 -0.92 -1.11 -0.07
N ILE A 71 -0.84 -2.18 -0.85
CA ILE A 71 0.03 -2.25 -2.02
C ILE A 71 -0.74 -2.85 -3.18
N GLU A 72 -0.85 -2.12 -4.29
CA GLU A 72 -1.39 -2.68 -5.54
C GLU A 72 -0.28 -3.07 -6.51
N PHE A 73 -0.43 -4.23 -7.13
CA PHE A 73 0.40 -4.68 -8.24
C PHE A 73 -0.30 -4.24 -9.51
N ILE A 74 0.26 -3.26 -10.22
CA ILE A 74 -0.37 -2.71 -11.42
C ILE A 74 -0.08 -3.65 -12.60
N GLN A 75 -1.06 -4.47 -12.95
CA GLN A 75 -1.00 -5.45 -14.04
C GLN A 75 -2.39 -5.64 -14.68
N CYS A 76 -2.53 -6.52 -15.68
CA CYS A 76 -3.81 -6.73 -16.37
C CYS A 76 -4.93 -7.19 -15.41
N GLN A 77 -4.58 -7.99 -14.39
CA GLN A 77 -5.45 -8.33 -13.28
C GLN A 77 -4.77 -7.90 -11.98
N SER A 78 -5.15 -6.74 -11.45
CA SER A 78 -4.46 -6.15 -10.30
C SER A 78 -4.53 -7.06 -9.08
N ILE A 79 -3.48 -7.02 -8.27
CA ILE A 79 -3.47 -7.67 -6.95
C ILE A 79 -3.32 -6.58 -5.90
N VAL A 80 -4.23 -6.53 -4.94
CA VAL A 80 -4.18 -5.62 -3.80
C VAL A 80 -3.78 -6.42 -2.57
N LEU A 81 -2.69 -6.01 -1.94
CA LEU A 81 -2.24 -6.53 -0.66
C LEU A 81 -2.65 -5.58 0.45
N LEU A 82 -3.28 -6.11 1.49
CA LEU A 82 -3.62 -5.41 2.72
C LEU A 82 -2.76 -5.99 3.85
N ILE A 83 -1.63 -5.35 4.16
CA ILE A 83 -0.68 -5.84 5.16
C ILE A 83 -1.05 -5.26 6.53
N GLU A 84 -1.63 -6.10 7.38
CA GLU A 84 -2.15 -5.72 8.71
C GLU A 84 -1.02 -5.74 9.73
N VAL A 85 -0.39 -4.59 9.97
CA VAL A 85 0.92 -4.56 10.65
C VAL A 85 0.87 -4.93 12.14
N HIS A 86 -0.29 -4.77 12.78
CA HIS A 86 -0.55 -5.23 14.15
C HIS A 86 -0.75 -6.74 14.26
N HIS A 87 -1.03 -7.40 13.15
CA HIS A 87 -1.24 -8.85 13.08
C HIS A 87 -0.08 -9.56 12.38
N LEU A 88 1.09 -8.92 12.29
CA LEU A 88 2.27 -9.56 11.74
C LEU A 88 2.72 -10.74 12.62
N PRO A 89 3.20 -11.83 12.01
CA PRO A 89 3.81 -12.91 12.76
C PRO A 89 5.10 -12.45 13.47
N GLN A 90 5.56 -13.25 14.43
CA GLN A 90 6.84 -12.99 15.12
C GLN A 90 8.01 -12.91 14.12
N ALA A 91 8.98 -12.03 14.39
CA ALA A 91 10.11 -11.77 13.51
C ALA A 91 11.00 -13.00 13.23
N THR A 92 10.97 -14.00 14.10
CA THR A 92 11.69 -15.28 13.95
C THR A 92 10.96 -16.29 13.06
N SER A 93 9.68 -16.07 12.75
CA SER A 93 8.87 -17.01 11.99
C SER A 93 9.17 -16.97 10.48
N VAL A 94 9.05 -18.12 9.83
CA VAL A 94 9.20 -18.24 8.38
C VAL A 94 8.20 -17.35 7.63
N ILE A 95 6.96 -17.24 8.13
CA ILE A 95 5.93 -16.39 7.52
C ILE A 95 6.35 -14.92 7.53
N PHE A 96 6.90 -14.42 8.64
CA PHE A 96 7.40 -13.05 8.69
C PHE A 96 8.54 -12.82 7.69
N TRP A 97 9.48 -13.77 7.58
CA TRP A 97 10.54 -13.70 6.58
C TRP A 97 10.02 -13.67 5.14
N LEU A 98 8.96 -14.42 4.83
CA LEU A 98 8.31 -14.40 3.52
C LEU A 98 7.61 -13.06 3.25
N ILE A 99 6.85 -12.52 4.21
CA ILE A 99 6.22 -11.19 4.09
C ILE A 99 7.31 -10.12 3.88
N ARG A 100 8.38 -10.16 4.66
CA ARG A 100 9.52 -9.25 4.53
C ARG A 100 10.20 -9.39 3.16
N SER A 101 10.35 -10.60 2.65
CA SER A 101 10.91 -10.85 1.32
C SER A 101 10.02 -10.27 0.22
N LEU A 102 8.71 -10.47 0.32
CA LEU A 102 7.72 -9.90 -0.58
C LEU A 102 7.82 -8.37 -0.63
N VAL A 103 7.79 -7.71 0.54
CA VAL A 103 7.89 -6.24 0.61
C VAL A 103 9.24 -5.74 0.11
N LYS A 104 10.34 -6.45 0.39
CA LYS A 104 11.67 -6.10 -0.15
C LYS A 104 11.73 -6.17 -1.67
N ILE A 105 11.04 -7.12 -2.30
CA ILE A 105 10.98 -7.22 -3.77
C ILE A 105 10.16 -6.06 -4.35
N ILE A 106 9.05 -5.71 -3.72
CA ILE A 106 8.19 -4.58 -4.13
C ILE A 106 8.96 -3.26 -4.05
N LEU A 107 9.65 -3.01 -2.93
CA LEU A 107 10.42 -1.79 -2.67
C LEU A 107 11.81 -1.76 -3.35
N ASN A 108 12.01 -2.57 -4.40
CA ASN A 108 13.25 -2.54 -5.17
C ASN A 108 13.36 -1.23 -5.98
N LEU A 109 14.58 -0.68 -6.10
CA LEU A 109 14.85 0.54 -6.87
C LEU A 109 14.44 0.42 -8.35
N SER A 110 14.41 -0.79 -8.91
CA SER A 110 14.01 -1.05 -10.29
C SER A 110 12.50 -0.86 -10.52
N ASN A 111 11.71 -0.82 -9.46
CA ASN A 111 10.26 -0.72 -9.54
C ASN A 111 9.82 0.74 -9.42
N CYS A 112 8.79 1.12 -10.15
CA CYS A 112 8.12 2.41 -9.96
C CYS A 112 7.03 2.28 -8.91
N ILE A 113 7.11 3.12 -7.87
CA ILE A 113 6.13 3.14 -6.78
C ILE A 113 5.37 4.45 -6.83
N TYR A 114 4.07 4.37 -7.07
CA TYR A 114 3.17 5.51 -7.05
C TYR A 114 2.56 5.68 -5.65
N SER A 115 2.58 6.89 -5.10
CA SER A 115 1.92 7.22 -3.84
C SER A 115 1.24 8.58 -3.93
N TRP A 116 0.30 8.84 -3.03
CA TRP A 116 -0.32 10.16 -2.90
C TRP A 116 0.48 11.02 -1.92
N GLY A 117 1.42 11.83 -2.42
CA GLY A 117 2.41 12.51 -1.59
C GLY A 117 3.71 11.74 -1.52
N ASN A 118 4.55 12.05 -0.53
CA ASN A 118 5.86 11.45 -0.37
C ASN A 118 5.76 10.07 0.32
N GLY A 119 5.89 8.99 -0.47
CA GLY A 119 5.78 7.62 0.02
C GLY A 119 6.86 7.22 1.03
N GLU A 120 8.06 7.81 0.99
CA GLU A 120 9.09 7.59 2.03
C GLU A 120 8.59 8.09 3.40
N ASN A 121 7.95 9.26 3.44
CA ASN A 121 7.46 9.84 4.69
C ASN A 121 6.31 9.02 5.30
N GLU A 122 5.41 8.52 4.45
CA GLU A 122 4.31 7.66 4.89
C GLU A 122 4.83 6.33 5.44
N LEU A 123 5.71 5.66 4.69
CA LEU A 123 6.29 4.37 5.09
C LEU A 123 7.26 4.49 6.26
N ASN A 124 7.88 5.65 6.51
CA ASN A 124 8.81 5.84 7.62
C ASN A 124 8.18 5.50 8.98
N LYS A 125 6.86 5.72 9.15
CA LYS A 125 6.13 5.36 10.38
C LYS A 125 6.11 3.85 10.65
N PHE A 126 6.27 3.03 9.61
CA PHE A 126 6.17 1.58 9.65
C PHE A 126 7.52 0.86 9.79
N ILE A 127 8.63 1.60 9.91
CA ILE A 127 9.97 1.00 10.06
C ILE A 127 10.05 0.06 11.28
N SER A 128 9.36 0.39 12.36
CA SER A 128 9.33 -0.41 13.60
C SER A 128 8.72 -1.80 13.40
N CYS A 129 7.94 -2.02 12.34
CA CYS A 129 7.37 -3.32 11.98
C CYS A 129 8.42 -4.31 11.43
N GLY A 130 9.63 -3.84 11.09
CA GLY A 130 10.75 -4.70 10.66
C GLY A 130 10.65 -5.26 9.24
N LEU A 131 9.66 -4.85 8.45
CA LEU A 131 9.48 -5.26 7.05
C LEU A 131 10.51 -4.61 6.11
N PHE A 132 10.97 -3.41 6.44
CA PHE A 132 11.97 -2.66 5.68
C PHE A 132 12.72 -1.69 6.59
N SER A 133 13.75 -1.04 6.04
CA SER A 133 14.60 -0.09 6.76
C SER A 133 14.54 1.30 6.13
N SER A 134 14.85 2.33 6.90
CA SER A 134 14.99 3.71 6.39
C SER A 134 15.94 3.79 5.19
N LYS A 135 17.04 3.01 5.21
CA LYS A 135 17.98 2.96 4.08
C LYS A 135 17.33 2.46 2.79
N GLN A 136 16.44 1.47 2.87
CA GLN A 136 15.71 0.98 1.70
C GLN A 136 14.70 2.02 1.22
N LEU A 137 13.99 2.69 2.13
CA LEU A 137 13.01 3.72 1.75
C LEU A 137 13.66 4.89 0.98
N LYS A 138 14.87 5.31 1.37
CA LYS A 138 15.61 6.37 0.64
C LYS A 138 16.02 5.99 -0.78
N GLN A 139 15.94 4.72 -1.14
CA GLN A 139 16.36 4.18 -2.43
C GLN A 139 15.18 3.83 -3.33
N ILE A 140 13.94 3.98 -2.85
CA ILE A 140 12.77 3.67 -3.66
C ILE A 140 12.62 4.70 -4.78
N ASN A 141 12.23 4.24 -5.96
CA ASN A 141 11.83 5.11 -7.04
C ASN A 141 10.35 5.48 -6.86
N ASN A 142 10.09 6.47 -6.01
CA ASN A 142 8.75 6.96 -5.71
C ASN A 142 8.32 8.10 -6.64
N ILE A 143 7.13 7.95 -7.21
CA ILE A 143 6.43 8.96 -8.00
C ILE A 143 5.28 9.49 -7.13
N ASP A 144 5.46 10.72 -6.65
CA ASP A 144 4.44 11.47 -5.93
C ASP A 144 3.38 11.97 -6.92
N ILE A 145 2.22 11.30 -6.94
CA ILE A 145 1.11 11.64 -7.85
C ILE A 145 0.56 13.04 -7.55
N GLN A 146 0.62 13.50 -6.30
CA GLN A 146 0.06 14.79 -5.90
C GLN A 146 0.75 15.96 -6.60
N LYS A 147 2.02 15.80 -7.00
CA LYS A 147 2.77 16.84 -7.74
C LYS A 147 2.43 16.90 -9.23
N LEU A 148 1.64 15.95 -9.73
CA LEU A 148 1.27 15.88 -11.15
C LEU A 148 -0.07 16.58 -11.45
N PHE A 149 -0.77 17.08 -10.42
CA PHE A 149 -2.07 17.75 -10.50
C PHE A 149 -2.08 19.03 -9.66
#